data_AF-A0A366QNB0-F1
#
_entry.id   AF-A0A366QNB0-F1
#
_cell.length_a   1.000
_cell.length_b   1.000
_cell.length_c   1.000
_cell.angle_alpha   90.00
_cell.angle_beta   90.00
_cell.angle_gamma   90.00
#
_symmetry.space_group_name_H-M   'P 1'
#
loop_
_entity.id
_entity.type
_entity.pdbx_description
1 polymer ?
#
loop_
_entity_poly.entity_id
_entity_poly.type
_entity_poly.pdbx_seq_one_letter_code
_entity_poly.pdbx_strand_id
1 'polypeptide(L)'
;MEISKNCNSGIKGSKTVAKWPQRSLIPSAWETSVRLVHANESAAAGSSLAQAFATDAMSQYLLDGDDMVDYSDEQKWKLHVDYMTYMVSAHCYKGIVTAIGSDYEALALWLAPRQQMDDWWTSIRSGLWKLSYQLSAEGRRRYYDEMLPVLDQTKLEVMGERDHYYLVYIGTKPNAQGRGYAGKLIRDMVAKADAEQRPMYLESSTERNNGYYEKFGFEVKRDVVFKGSPEPIKMWIMVREPQQMPRPACGSIVVSAVSSAVRF
;
A
#
# COMPACT_ATOMS: atom_id res chain seq x y z
N MET A 1 58.16 -53.81 43.05
CA MET A 1 59.18 -52.73 42.97
C MET A 1 58.75 -51.78 41.86
N GLU A 2 58.20 -50.62 42.25
CA GLU A 2 58.64 -49.28 41.82
C GLU A 2 59.50 -49.20 40.53
N ILE A 3 59.32 -48.31 39.54
CA ILE A 3 58.95 -46.89 39.52
C ILE A 3 58.70 -46.42 38.05
N SER A 4 57.72 -45.53 37.89
CA SER A 4 57.53 -44.43 36.90
C SER A 4 58.11 -44.46 35.47
N LYS A 5 57.30 -44.04 34.49
CA LYS A 5 57.29 -42.62 34.03
C LYS A 5 56.09 -42.33 33.11
N ASN A 6 55.24 -41.43 33.61
CA ASN A 6 54.28 -40.64 32.86
C ASN A 6 55.06 -39.64 31.99
N CYS A 7 54.66 -39.44 30.74
CA CYS A 7 54.79 -38.14 30.08
C CYS A 7 53.63 -37.95 29.09
N ASN A 8 52.77 -37.03 29.49
CA ASN A 8 51.57 -36.57 28.82
C ASN A 8 51.96 -35.38 27.93
N SER A 9 51.61 -35.38 26.65
CA SER A 9 51.62 -34.17 25.81
C SER A 9 50.31 -34.07 25.03
N GLY A 10 49.21 -33.93 25.76
CA GLY A 10 47.95 -33.48 25.22
C GLY A 10 48.03 -32.01 24.81
N ILE A 11 48.29 -31.75 23.52
CA ILE A 11 47.96 -30.46 22.89
C ILE A 11 46.76 -30.71 21.97
N LYS A 12 45.55 -30.55 22.52
CA LYS A 12 44.34 -30.32 21.73
C LYS A 12 43.49 -29.22 22.38
N GLY A 13 44.06 -28.03 22.43
CA GLY A 13 43.28 -26.81 22.62
C GLY A 13 42.73 -26.36 21.26
N SER A 14 41.68 -27.01 20.76
CA SER A 14 40.88 -26.43 19.68
C SER A 14 40.10 -25.26 20.28
N LYS A 15 40.66 -24.06 20.20
CA LYS A 15 39.94 -22.83 20.53
C LYS A 15 38.87 -22.66 19.45
N THR A 16 37.64 -23.05 19.76
CA THR A 16 36.46 -22.57 19.04
C THR A 16 36.47 -21.05 19.11
N VAL A 17 36.92 -20.41 18.02
CA VAL A 17 36.81 -18.97 17.84
C VAL A 17 35.32 -18.66 17.88
N ALA A 18 34.88 -17.94 18.91
CA ALA A 18 33.50 -17.53 19.05
C ALA A 18 33.10 -16.75 17.78
N LYS A 19 32.17 -17.31 17.00
CA LYS A 19 31.71 -16.73 15.75
C LYS A 19 30.96 -15.45 16.12
N TRP A 20 31.43 -14.29 15.64
CA TRP A 20 30.76 -13.03 15.89
C TRP A 20 29.31 -13.13 15.42
N PRO A 21 28.30 -12.88 16.27
CA PRO A 21 26.91 -12.89 15.82
C PRO A 21 26.75 -11.81 14.75
N GLN A 22 26.59 -12.24 13.50
CA GLN A 22 26.21 -11.36 12.40
C GLN A 22 24.75 -10.98 12.60
N ARG A 23 24.53 -9.91 13.38
CA ARG A 23 23.22 -9.28 13.50
C ARG A 23 23.12 -8.12 12.53
N SER A 24 21.95 -7.95 11.92
CA SER A 24 21.66 -6.73 11.15
C SER A 24 21.71 -5.51 12.06
N LEU A 25 22.25 -4.40 11.56
CA LEU A 25 22.17 -3.10 12.22
C LEU A 25 20.88 -2.35 11.82
N ILE A 26 20.13 -2.85 10.84
CA ILE A 26 18.83 -2.30 10.48
C ILE A 26 17.84 -2.62 11.61
N PRO A 27 17.13 -1.62 12.17
CA PRO A 27 16.14 -1.87 13.20
C PRO A 27 15.05 -2.83 12.68
N SER A 28 14.84 -3.94 13.38
CA SER A 28 13.80 -4.94 13.01
C SER A 28 12.39 -4.36 12.97
N ALA A 29 12.15 -3.28 13.73
CA ALA A 29 10.92 -2.52 13.73
C ALA A 29 10.59 -1.95 12.33
N TRP A 30 11.58 -1.65 11.49
CA TRP A 30 11.33 -1.08 10.16
C TRP A 30 10.70 -2.09 9.19
N GLU A 31 10.90 -3.39 9.41
CA GLU A 31 10.27 -4.44 8.62
C GLU A 31 8.85 -4.81 9.12
N THR A 32 8.45 -4.26 10.27
CA THR A 32 7.20 -4.61 10.95
C THR A 32 6.26 -3.44 11.17
N SER A 33 6.77 -2.22 11.23
CA SER A 33 5.97 -1.01 11.46
C SER A 33 5.54 -0.36 10.16
N VAL A 34 4.26 0.00 10.12
CA VAL A 34 3.70 0.90 9.12
C VAL A 34 3.95 2.33 9.60
N ARG A 35 4.37 3.20 8.69
CA ARG A 35 4.57 4.63 8.96
C ARG A 35 3.87 5.50 7.92
N LEU A 36 3.54 6.73 8.30
CA LEU A 36 3.10 7.73 7.35
C LEU A 36 4.26 8.23 6.49
N VAL A 37 3.94 8.62 5.27
CA VAL A 37 4.84 9.30 4.32
C VAL A 37 4.35 10.73 4.16
N HIS A 38 5.28 11.68 4.20
CA HIS A 38 4.99 13.10 4.06
C HIS A 38 5.37 13.64 2.68
N ALA A 39 4.86 14.83 2.34
CA ALA A 39 5.03 15.42 1.00
C ALA A 39 6.51 15.62 0.59
N ASN A 40 7.42 15.85 1.53
CA ASN A 40 8.86 15.98 1.29
C ASN A 40 9.54 14.64 0.91
N GLU A 41 8.90 13.51 1.18
CA GLU A 41 9.38 12.16 0.85
C GLU A 41 8.85 11.68 -0.51
N SER A 42 7.97 12.45 -1.17
CA SER A 42 7.23 12.01 -2.37
C SER A 42 8.11 11.56 -3.52
N ALA A 43 9.31 12.12 -3.68
CA ALA A 43 10.23 11.71 -4.75
C ALA A 43 10.75 10.28 -4.54
N ALA A 44 11.15 9.94 -3.31
CA ALA A 44 11.65 8.60 -2.99
C ALA A 44 10.51 7.57 -3.01
N ALA A 45 9.36 7.93 -2.43
CA ALA A 45 8.17 7.07 -2.44
C ALA A 45 7.60 6.90 -3.87
N GLY A 46 7.55 7.96 -4.67
CA GLY A 46 7.11 7.91 -6.07
C GLY A 46 7.99 7.01 -6.93
N SER A 47 9.32 7.08 -6.76
CA SER A 47 10.26 6.17 -7.43
C SER A 47 10.04 4.70 -7.02
N SER A 48 9.79 4.45 -5.73
CA SER A 48 9.46 3.09 -5.26
C SER A 48 8.16 2.57 -5.88
N LEU A 49 7.12 3.40 -5.90
CA LEU A 49 5.84 3.04 -6.48
C LEU A 49 5.96 2.80 -8.00
N ALA A 50 6.74 3.63 -8.71
CA ALA A 50 7.04 3.42 -10.12
C ALA A 50 7.71 2.06 -10.39
N GLN A 51 8.65 1.63 -9.55
CA GLN A 51 9.27 0.30 -9.64
C GLN A 51 8.27 -0.83 -9.40
N ALA A 52 7.33 -0.65 -8.46
CA ALA A 52 6.29 -1.65 -8.20
C ALA A 52 5.29 -1.80 -9.36
N PHE A 53 5.07 -0.73 -10.12
CA PHE A 53 4.12 -0.66 -11.24
C PHE A 53 4.81 -0.63 -12.62
N ALA A 54 6.10 -0.96 -12.70
CA ALA A 54 6.88 -0.87 -13.94
C ALA A 54 6.33 -1.71 -15.10
N THR A 55 5.59 -2.78 -14.78
CA THR A 55 4.96 -3.69 -15.74
C THR A 55 3.44 -3.76 -15.55
N ASP A 56 2.84 -2.77 -14.91
CA ASP A 56 1.39 -2.72 -14.71
C ASP A 56 0.69 -2.28 -16.00
N ALA A 57 -0.30 -3.05 -16.42
CA ALA A 57 -1.01 -2.84 -17.68
C ALA A 57 -1.74 -1.49 -17.73
N MET A 58 -2.25 -1.00 -16.58
CA MET A 58 -2.91 0.30 -16.53
C MET A 58 -1.93 1.46 -16.65
N SER A 59 -0.73 1.33 -16.07
CA SER A 59 0.34 2.31 -16.24
C SER A 59 0.81 2.37 -17.69
N GLN A 60 0.98 1.20 -18.34
CA GLN A 60 1.30 1.12 -19.77
C GLN A 60 0.18 1.69 -20.65
N TYR A 61 -1.08 1.40 -20.34
CA TYR A 61 -2.25 1.95 -21.05
C TYR A 61 -2.22 3.48 -21.16
N LEU A 62 -1.75 4.15 -20.10
CA LEU A 62 -1.69 5.61 -20.06
C LEU A 62 -0.42 6.20 -20.67
N LEU A 63 0.71 5.48 -20.57
CA LEU A 63 2.05 6.04 -20.80
C LEU A 63 2.78 5.43 -22.01
N ASP A 64 2.20 4.43 -22.67
CA ASP A 64 2.76 3.72 -23.81
C ASP A 64 1.72 3.63 -24.94
N GLY A 65 1.27 4.80 -25.41
CA GLY A 65 0.36 4.94 -26.55
C GLY A 65 1.05 4.78 -27.90
N ASP A 66 0.28 4.60 -28.97
CA ASP A 66 0.81 4.45 -30.33
C ASP A 66 1.52 5.73 -30.79
N ASP A 67 1.08 6.89 -30.27
CA ASP A 67 1.69 8.20 -30.48
C ASP A 67 3.01 8.42 -29.70
N MET A 68 3.48 7.41 -28.98
CA MET A 68 4.73 7.40 -28.23
C MET A 68 5.76 6.39 -28.75
N VAL A 69 5.57 5.84 -29.96
CA VAL A 69 6.47 4.83 -30.55
C VAL A 69 7.92 5.33 -30.66
N ASP A 70 8.13 6.62 -30.91
CA ASP A 70 9.47 7.22 -31.08
C ASP A 70 10.13 7.64 -29.75
N TYR A 71 9.42 7.52 -28.62
CA TYR A 71 9.98 7.85 -27.31
C TYR A 71 10.87 6.73 -26.81
N SER A 72 12.02 7.09 -26.23
CA SER A 72 12.92 6.11 -25.60
C SER A 72 12.32 5.55 -24.32
N ASP A 73 12.77 4.36 -23.93
CA ASP A 73 12.38 3.71 -22.67
C ASP A 73 12.69 4.61 -21.46
N GLU A 74 13.78 5.38 -21.50
CA GLU A 74 14.13 6.33 -20.43
C GLU A 74 13.15 7.49 -20.34
N GLN A 75 12.61 7.97 -21.47
CA GLN A 75 11.62 9.04 -21.49
C GLN A 75 10.29 8.55 -20.92
N LYS A 76 9.84 7.35 -21.33
CA LYS A 76 8.63 6.70 -20.81
C LYS A 76 8.77 6.40 -19.32
N TRP A 77 9.94 5.88 -18.91
CA TRP A 77 10.25 5.63 -17.50
C TRP A 77 10.25 6.91 -16.68
N LYS A 78 10.86 7.99 -17.18
CA LYS A 78 10.83 9.29 -16.50
C LYS A 78 9.40 9.78 -16.31
N LEU A 79 8.56 9.69 -17.34
CA LEU A 79 7.15 10.08 -17.27
C LEU A 79 6.39 9.25 -16.22
N HIS A 80 6.63 7.94 -16.17
CA HIS A 80 6.06 7.04 -15.17
C HIS A 80 6.48 7.41 -13.74
N VAL A 81 7.76 7.72 -13.53
CA VAL A 81 8.26 8.17 -12.22
C VAL A 81 7.66 9.52 -11.82
N ASP A 82 7.56 10.47 -12.77
CA ASP A 82 6.92 11.77 -12.54
C ASP A 82 5.45 11.57 -12.13
N TYR A 83 4.70 10.76 -12.90
CA TYR A 83 3.30 10.42 -12.62
C TYR A 83 3.11 9.84 -11.21
N MET A 84 3.88 8.79 -10.86
CA MET A 84 3.78 8.15 -9.55
C MET A 84 4.19 9.11 -8.41
N THR A 85 5.17 9.98 -8.65
CA THR A 85 5.58 11.02 -7.69
C THR A 85 4.46 12.03 -7.46
N TYR A 86 3.76 12.46 -8.51
CA TYR A 86 2.63 13.39 -8.37
C TYR A 86 1.46 12.73 -7.63
N MET A 87 1.17 11.46 -7.92
CA MET A 87 0.14 10.71 -7.19
C MET A 87 0.48 10.58 -5.72
N VAL A 88 1.71 10.19 -5.36
CA VAL A 88 2.15 10.16 -3.96
C VAL A 88 2.03 11.54 -3.31
N SER A 89 2.55 12.58 -3.97
CA SER A 89 2.52 13.95 -3.43
C SER A 89 1.09 14.45 -3.20
N ALA A 90 0.18 14.20 -4.14
CA ALA A 90 -1.23 14.57 -4.01
C ALA A 90 -1.89 13.87 -2.81
N HIS A 91 -1.62 12.58 -2.61
CA HIS A 91 -2.12 11.84 -1.44
C HIS A 91 -1.43 12.26 -0.13
N CYS A 92 -0.19 12.73 -0.16
CA CYS A 92 0.43 13.34 1.03
C CYS A 92 -0.28 14.64 1.46
N TYR A 93 -0.89 15.38 0.53
CA TYR A 93 -1.63 16.61 0.84
C TYR A 93 -3.10 16.37 1.22
N LYS A 94 -3.77 15.38 0.60
CA LYS A 94 -5.23 15.18 0.74
C LYS A 94 -5.66 13.82 1.25
N GLY A 95 -4.77 12.84 1.23
CA GLY A 95 -5.04 11.46 1.57
C GLY A 95 -4.19 10.98 2.74
N ILE A 96 -3.95 9.68 2.73
CA ILE A 96 -3.10 8.98 3.68
C ILE A 96 -2.13 8.14 2.86
N VAL A 97 -0.84 8.39 3.01
CA VAL A 97 0.21 7.58 2.39
C VAL A 97 0.93 6.83 3.49
N THR A 98 0.94 5.51 3.39
CA THR A 98 1.65 4.64 4.32
C THR A 98 2.75 3.86 3.62
N ALA A 99 3.87 3.66 4.31
CA ALA A 99 5.01 2.89 3.87
C ALA A 99 5.43 1.86 4.91
N ILE A 100 6.13 0.83 4.46
CA ILE A 100 6.82 -0.14 5.30
C ILE A 100 8.16 -0.52 4.65
N GLY A 101 9.14 -0.81 5.50
CA GLY A 101 10.53 -1.02 5.10
C GLY A 101 11.37 0.25 5.17
N SER A 102 12.69 0.09 5.08
CA SER A 102 13.66 1.16 5.29
C SER A 102 13.78 2.12 4.10
N ASP A 103 13.39 1.65 2.91
CA ASP A 103 13.51 2.33 1.63
C ASP A 103 12.21 2.20 0.83
N TYR A 104 11.08 2.41 1.52
CA TYR A 104 9.74 2.41 0.92
C TYR A 104 9.41 1.12 0.16
N GLU A 105 9.88 -0.03 0.65
CA GLU A 105 9.73 -1.33 -0.01
C GLU A 105 8.29 -1.66 -0.39
N ALA A 106 7.32 -1.19 0.40
CA ALA A 106 5.93 -1.15 -0.01
C ALA A 106 5.25 0.15 0.41
N LEU A 107 4.27 0.57 -0.38
CA LEU A 107 3.49 1.79 -0.22
C LEU A 107 2.00 1.52 -0.43
N ALA A 108 1.15 2.23 0.30
CA ALA A 108 -0.28 2.32 0.03
C ALA A 108 -0.75 3.78 0.09
N LEU A 109 -1.55 4.19 -0.90
CA LEU A 109 -2.11 5.53 -1.04
C LEU A 109 -3.63 5.42 -0.92
N TRP A 110 -4.17 6.11 0.08
CA TRP A 110 -5.59 6.10 0.40
C TRP A 110 -6.18 7.50 0.33
N LEU A 111 -7.43 7.62 -0.10
CA LEU A 111 -8.27 8.77 0.20
C LEU A 111 -9.19 8.43 1.38
N ALA A 112 -9.29 9.35 2.33
CA ALA A 112 -10.22 9.25 3.44
C ALA A 112 -11.65 9.61 3.00
N PRO A 113 -12.69 9.23 3.76
CA PRO A 113 -14.07 9.57 3.42
C PRO A 113 -14.27 11.07 3.14
N ARG A 114 -15.00 11.37 2.06
CA ARG A 114 -15.29 12.73 1.56
C ARG A 114 -14.07 13.52 1.10
N GLN A 115 -12.91 12.87 0.94
CA GLN A 115 -11.77 13.48 0.26
C GLN A 115 -11.82 13.16 -1.24
N GLN A 116 -11.56 14.17 -2.04
CA GLN A 116 -11.43 14.11 -3.48
C GLN A 116 -10.21 14.93 -3.90
N MET A 117 -9.66 14.62 -5.07
CA MET A 117 -8.39 15.17 -5.54
C MET A 117 -8.55 16.32 -6.55
N ASP A 118 -9.71 16.97 -6.57
CA ASP A 118 -10.10 17.94 -7.60
C ASP A 118 -9.74 19.40 -7.26
N ASP A 119 -9.19 19.66 -6.06
CA ASP A 119 -8.87 21.02 -5.67
C ASP A 119 -7.57 21.55 -6.29
N TRP A 120 -7.62 22.82 -6.69
CA TRP A 120 -6.53 23.50 -7.38
C TRP A 120 -5.23 23.53 -6.55
N TRP A 121 -5.32 23.60 -5.22
CA TRP A 121 -4.14 23.70 -4.35
C TRP A 121 -3.35 22.40 -4.34
N THR A 122 -4.03 21.28 -4.19
CA THR A 122 -3.45 19.93 -4.30
C THR A 122 -2.87 19.73 -5.68
N SER A 123 -3.57 20.13 -6.74
CA SER A 123 -3.06 20.01 -8.11
C SER A 123 -1.74 20.77 -8.31
N ILE A 124 -1.65 22.03 -7.86
CA ILE A 124 -0.43 22.85 -7.97
C ILE A 124 0.71 22.27 -7.12
N ARG A 125 0.46 21.97 -5.84
CA ARG A 125 1.49 21.53 -4.88
C ARG A 125 2.02 20.13 -5.16
N SER A 126 1.18 19.25 -5.70
CA SER A 126 1.58 17.89 -6.06
C SER A 126 2.34 17.82 -7.38
N GLY A 127 2.12 18.78 -8.28
CA GLY A 127 2.61 18.74 -9.65
C GLY A 127 1.68 18.02 -10.62
N LEU A 128 0.51 17.55 -10.18
CA LEU A 128 -0.48 16.88 -11.04
C LEU A 128 -0.85 17.70 -12.29
N TRP A 129 -0.86 19.03 -12.20
CA TRP A 129 -1.09 19.90 -13.36
C TRP A 129 -0.06 19.71 -14.49
N LYS A 130 1.16 19.25 -14.19
CA LYS A 130 2.20 19.00 -15.20
C LYS A 130 1.84 17.82 -16.08
N LEU A 131 1.09 16.86 -15.54
CA LEU A 131 0.71 15.65 -16.25
C LEU A 131 -0.05 15.96 -17.54
N SER A 132 -0.95 16.95 -17.52
CA SER A 132 -1.68 17.36 -18.73
C SER A 132 -0.77 17.89 -19.84
N TYR A 133 0.44 18.36 -19.52
CA TYR A 133 1.43 18.82 -20.50
C TYR A 133 2.44 17.73 -20.89
N GLN A 134 2.69 16.77 -19.99
CA GLN A 134 3.68 15.72 -20.20
C GLN A 134 3.11 14.48 -20.92
N LEU A 135 1.81 14.20 -20.75
CA LEU A 135 1.14 13.14 -21.49
C LEU A 135 1.08 13.49 -22.99
N SER A 136 1.24 12.45 -23.82
CA SER A 136 0.95 12.51 -25.24
C SER A 136 -0.53 12.85 -25.50
N ALA A 137 -0.89 13.11 -26.76
CA ALA A 137 -2.27 13.45 -27.08
C ALA A 137 -3.21 12.27 -26.78
N GLU A 138 -2.78 11.06 -27.12
CA GLU A 138 -3.52 9.84 -26.81
C GLU A 138 -3.53 9.55 -25.31
N GLY A 139 -2.39 9.62 -24.61
CA GLY A 139 -2.33 9.38 -23.18
C GLY A 139 -3.23 10.34 -22.40
N ARG A 140 -3.31 11.61 -22.83
CA ARG A 140 -4.21 12.61 -22.24
C ARG A 140 -5.68 12.29 -22.48
N ARG A 141 -6.06 11.90 -23.69
CA ARG A 141 -7.42 11.46 -24.01
C ARG A 141 -7.80 10.23 -23.16
N ARG A 142 -6.94 9.20 -23.12
CA ARG A 142 -7.14 7.98 -22.32
C ARG A 142 -7.28 8.30 -20.83
N TYR A 143 -6.49 9.23 -20.29
CA TYR A 143 -6.54 9.61 -18.88
C TYR A 143 -7.78 10.45 -18.52
N TYR A 144 -7.97 11.59 -19.20
CA TYR A 144 -8.97 12.59 -18.81
C TYR A 144 -10.36 12.36 -19.42
N ASP A 145 -10.44 11.82 -20.63
CA ASP A 145 -11.72 11.68 -21.34
C ASP A 145 -12.31 10.27 -21.21
N GLU A 146 -11.51 9.28 -20.80
CA GLU A 146 -11.94 7.88 -20.68
C GLU A 146 -11.77 7.36 -19.24
N MET A 147 -10.54 7.29 -18.72
CA MET A 147 -10.26 6.64 -17.44
C MET A 147 -10.94 7.35 -16.25
N LEU A 148 -10.64 8.63 -16.04
CA LEU A 148 -11.17 9.36 -14.88
C LEU A 148 -12.71 9.37 -14.84
N PRO A 149 -13.43 9.72 -15.94
CA PRO A 149 -14.89 9.72 -15.92
C PRO A 149 -15.49 8.34 -15.63
N VAL A 150 -14.94 7.27 -16.22
CA VAL A 150 -15.44 5.90 -16.02
C VAL A 150 -15.23 5.45 -14.57
N LEU A 151 -14.06 5.73 -13.98
CA LEU A 151 -13.78 5.37 -12.60
C LEU A 151 -14.64 6.18 -11.62
N ASP A 152 -14.78 7.49 -11.82
CA ASP A 152 -15.62 8.33 -10.96
C ASP A 152 -17.09 7.94 -11.04
N GLN A 153 -17.62 7.73 -12.25
CA GLN A 153 -18.99 7.24 -12.45
C GLN A 153 -19.18 5.88 -11.78
N THR A 154 -18.25 4.96 -11.98
CA THR A 154 -18.35 3.60 -11.42
C THR A 154 -18.32 3.61 -9.89
N LYS A 155 -17.44 4.41 -9.29
CA LYS A 155 -17.39 4.61 -7.84
C LYS A 155 -18.72 5.17 -7.33
N LEU A 156 -19.31 6.16 -7.99
CA LEU A 156 -20.62 6.70 -7.63
C LEU A 156 -21.73 5.66 -7.75
N GLU A 157 -21.75 4.84 -8.80
CA GLU A 157 -22.74 3.77 -8.99
C GLU A 157 -22.63 2.68 -7.91
N VAL A 158 -21.43 2.32 -7.49
CA VAL A 158 -21.18 1.23 -6.51
C VAL A 158 -21.30 1.70 -5.06
N MET A 159 -20.78 2.89 -4.76
CA MET A 159 -20.73 3.41 -3.39
C MET A 159 -21.91 4.32 -3.07
N GLY A 160 -22.52 4.97 -4.06
CA GLY A 160 -23.51 6.02 -3.86
C GLY A 160 -22.94 7.15 -2.99
N GLU A 161 -23.75 7.64 -2.06
CA GLU A 161 -23.35 8.68 -1.10
C GLU A 161 -22.58 8.14 0.13
N ARG A 162 -22.23 6.85 0.14
CA ARG A 162 -21.54 6.25 1.30
C ARG A 162 -20.13 6.80 1.43
N ASP A 163 -19.86 7.43 2.57
CA ASP A 163 -18.52 7.75 3.06
C ASP A 163 -17.63 6.49 3.14
N HIS A 164 -16.54 6.44 2.38
CA HIS A 164 -15.67 5.27 2.30
C HIS A 164 -14.19 5.64 2.22
N TYR A 165 -13.33 4.70 2.61
CA TYR A 165 -11.90 4.76 2.29
C TYR A 165 -11.67 4.26 0.87
N TYR A 166 -10.85 4.96 0.10
CA TYR A 166 -10.52 4.55 -1.27
C TYR A 166 -9.03 4.23 -1.38
N LEU A 167 -8.69 2.96 -1.66
CA LEU A 167 -7.32 2.55 -1.99
C LEU A 167 -7.04 2.85 -3.47
N VAL A 168 -6.21 3.86 -3.72
CA VAL A 168 -5.86 4.28 -5.09
C VAL A 168 -4.65 3.50 -5.59
N TYR A 169 -3.64 3.32 -4.75
CA TYR A 169 -2.45 2.54 -5.10
C TYR A 169 -1.98 1.69 -3.93
N ILE A 170 -1.58 0.46 -4.23
CA ILE A 170 -0.74 -0.35 -3.33
C ILE A 170 0.32 -1.07 -4.15
N GLY A 171 1.58 -0.88 -3.78
CA GLY A 171 2.72 -1.41 -4.51
C GLY A 171 3.78 -1.98 -3.57
N THR A 172 4.51 -2.98 -4.04
CA THR A 172 5.70 -3.51 -3.37
C THR A 172 6.82 -3.66 -4.40
N LYS A 173 8.00 -3.11 -4.11
CA LYS A 173 9.18 -3.24 -4.97
C LYS A 173 9.44 -4.72 -5.30
N PRO A 174 9.87 -5.05 -6.53
CA PRO A 174 10.12 -6.44 -6.93
C PRO A 174 11.00 -7.24 -5.95
N ASN A 175 12.07 -6.61 -5.42
CA ASN A 175 13.00 -7.24 -4.47
C ASN A 175 12.47 -7.41 -3.03
N ALA A 176 11.30 -6.86 -2.72
CA ALA A 176 10.66 -6.92 -1.41
C ALA A 176 9.33 -7.70 -1.42
N GLN A 177 8.93 -8.26 -2.56
CA GLN A 177 7.75 -9.11 -2.67
C GLN A 177 7.89 -10.38 -1.83
N GLY A 178 6.76 -10.99 -1.47
CA GLY A 178 6.74 -12.21 -0.64
C GLY A 178 6.99 -11.99 0.86
N ARG A 179 7.33 -10.77 1.30
CA ARG A 179 7.58 -10.43 2.72
C ARG A 179 6.32 -10.07 3.52
N GLY A 180 5.15 -10.07 2.88
CA GLY A 180 3.87 -9.74 3.51
C GLY A 180 3.63 -8.26 3.81
N TYR A 181 4.46 -7.36 3.25
CA TYR A 181 4.41 -5.91 3.49
C TYR A 181 3.10 -5.25 3.05
N ALA A 182 2.66 -5.47 1.80
CA ALA A 182 1.36 -4.99 1.33
C ALA A 182 0.21 -5.42 2.26
N GLY A 183 0.27 -6.65 2.79
CA GLY A 183 -0.77 -7.15 3.69
C GLY A 183 -0.78 -6.46 5.05
N LYS A 184 0.39 -6.00 5.54
CA LYS A 184 0.48 -5.19 6.76
C LYS A 184 -0.12 -3.81 6.53
N LEU A 185 0.17 -3.17 5.38
CA LEU A 185 -0.40 -1.88 4.99
C LEU A 185 -1.93 -1.92 4.90
N ILE A 186 -2.50 -2.94 4.27
CA ILE A 186 -3.97 -3.10 4.19
C ILE A 186 -4.57 -3.34 5.57
N ARG A 187 -3.99 -4.23 6.38
CA ARG A 187 -4.53 -4.55 7.72
C ARG A 187 -4.57 -3.34 8.65
N ASP A 188 -3.56 -2.48 8.59
CA ASP A 188 -3.51 -1.24 9.36
C ASP A 188 -4.73 -0.34 9.04
N MET A 189 -5.00 -0.14 7.74
CA MET A 189 -6.15 0.65 7.30
C MET A 189 -7.49 -0.05 7.50
N VAL A 190 -7.55 -1.37 7.39
CA VAL A 190 -8.75 -2.17 7.71
C VAL A 190 -9.16 -1.98 9.17
N ALA A 191 -8.20 -2.06 10.11
CA ALA A 191 -8.49 -1.86 11.53
C ALA A 191 -9.05 -0.45 11.80
N LYS A 192 -8.50 0.57 11.12
CA LYS A 192 -9.01 1.94 11.18
C LYS A 192 -10.43 2.07 10.60
N ALA A 193 -10.66 1.50 9.42
CA ALA A 193 -11.96 1.54 8.76
C ALA A 193 -13.05 0.82 9.58
N ASP A 194 -12.73 -0.33 10.17
CA ASP A 194 -13.64 -1.07 11.05
C ASP A 194 -13.95 -0.27 12.32
N ALA A 195 -12.96 0.33 12.96
CA ALA A 195 -13.17 1.17 14.15
C ALA A 195 -14.10 2.37 13.86
N GLU A 196 -14.02 2.92 12.64
CA GLU A 196 -14.85 4.04 12.18
C GLU A 196 -16.16 3.60 11.50
N GLN A 197 -16.41 2.29 11.40
CA GLN A 197 -17.55 1.69 10.70
C GLN A 197 -17.70 2.23 9.27
N ARG A 198 -16.58 2.30 8.54
CA ARG A 198 -16.53 2.79 7.16
C ARG A 198 -16.22 1.66 6.17
N PRO A 199 -16.96 1.56 5.06
CA PRO A 199 -16.58 0.68 3.96
C PRO A 199 -15.28 1.15 3.29
N MET A 200 -14.68 0.24 2.55
CA MET A 200 -13.47 0.47 1.78
C MET A 200 -13.72 0.07 0.32
N TYR A 201 -13.14 0.83 -0.59
CA TYR A 201 -13.33 0.69 -2.03
C TYR A 201 -11.97 0.66 -2.72
N LEU A 202 -11.84 -0.12 -3.79
CA LEU A 202 -10.65 -0.16 -4.64
C LEU A 202 -11.02 -0.61 -6.06
N GLU A 203 -10.17 -0.28 -7.02
CA GLU A 203 -10.16 -0.91 -8.33
C GLU A 203 -8.87 -1.72 -8.51
N SER A 204 -9.01 -3.00 -8.87
CA SER A 204 -7.88 -3.85 -9.21
C SER A 204 -7.65 -3.88 -10.72
N SER A 205 -6.44 -3.59 -11.19
CA SER A 205 -6.03 -3.69 -12.60
C SER A 205 -5.61 -5.10 -13.03
N THR A 206 -5.72 -6.12 -12.16
CA THR A 206 -5.24 -7.48 -12.47
C THR A 206 -6.06 -8.52 -11.72
N GLU A 207 -6.72 -9.43 -12.44
CA GLU A 207 -7.63 -10.43 -11.87
C GLU A 207 -6.99 -11.27 -10.76
N ARG A 208 -5.73 -11.66 -10.97
CA ARG A 208 -4.94 -12.44 -10.01
C ARG A 208 -4.86 -11.77 -8.63
N ASN A 209 -4.95 -10.44 -8.57
CA ASN A 209 -4.88 -9.69 -7.32
C ASN A 209 -6.23 -9.69 -6.57
N ASN A 210 -7.35 -10.03 -7.21
CA ASN A 210 -8.67 -10.08 -6.54
C ASN A 210 -8.65 -11.07 -5.37
N GLY A 211 -8.13 -12.28 -5.58
CA GLY A 211 -7.99 -13.29 -4.52
C GLY A 211 -7.01 -12.88 -3.41
N TYR A 212 -6.14 -11.90 -3.65
CA TYR A 212 -5.33 -11.28 -2.61
C TYR A 212 -6.17 -10.31 -1.76
N TYR A 213 -7.00 -9.46 -2.38
CA TYR A 213 -7.88 -8.52 -1.68
C TYR A 213 -9.02 -9.22 -0.92
N GLU A 214 -9.56 -10.32 -1.44
CA GLU A 214 -10.58 -11.15 -0.78
C GLU A 214 -10.16 -11.61 0.62
N LYS A 215 -8.87 -11.87 0.84
CA LYS A 215 -8.33 -12.25 2.16
C LYS A 215 -8.49 -11.17 3.23
N PHE A 216 -8.73 -9.93 2.82
CA PHE A 216 -8.99 -8.80 3.71
C PHE A 216 -10.49 -8.47 3.79
N GLY A 217 -11.36 -9.23 3.12
CA GLY A 217 -12.82 -9.04 3.11
C GLY A 217 -13.34 -8.14 1.98
N PHE A 218 -12.53 -7.86 0.96
CA PHE A 218 -13.03 -7.19 -0.24
C PHE A 218 -13.78 -8.18 -1.13
N GLU A 219 -14.89 -7.75 -1.70
CA GLU A 219 -15.70 -8.53 -2.63
C GLU A 219 -15.79 -7.81 -3.97
N VAL A 220 -15.64 -8.53 -5.07
CA VAL A 220 -15.88 -8.00 -6.41
C VAL A 220 -17.36 -7.62 -6.54
N LYS A 221 -17.64 -6.37 -6.92
CA LYS A 221 -19.00 -5.87 -7.15
C LYS A 221 -19.35 -5.76 -8.63
N ARG A 222 -18.38 -5.36 -9.45
CA ARG A 222 -18.50 -5.32 -10.92
C ARG A 222 -17.12 -5.21 -11.55
N ASP A 223 -17.10 -5.19 -12.88
CA ASP A 223 -15.93 -4.85 -13.64
C ASP A 223 -16.18 -3.68 -14.60
N VAL A 224 -15.09 -3.04 -15.02
CA VAL A 224 -15.05 -1.99 -16.03
C VAL A 224 -14.00 -2.34 -17.07
N VAL A 225 -14.24 -1.95 -18.32
CA VAL A 225 -13.35 -2.26 -19.44
C VAL A 225 -13.01 -0.98 -20.20
N PHE A 226 -11.72 -0.70 -20.31
CA PHE A 226 -11.16 0.36 -21.14
C PHE A 226 -10.77 -0.21 -22.49
N LYS A 227 -11.17 0.46 -23.57
CA LYS A 227 -11.03 -0.05 -24.95
C LYS A 227 -10.14 0.84 -25.81
N GLY A 228 -9.53 1.87 -25.24
CA GLY A 228 -8.66 2.79 -25.96
C GLY A 228 -7.29 2.26 -26.34
N SER A 229 -6.99 0.97 -26.13
CA SER A 229 -5.74 0.28 -26.48
C SER A 229 -6.01 -0.97 -27.34
N PRO A 230 -5.00 -1.50 -28.06
CA PRO A 230 -5.16 -2.72 -28.86
C PRO A 230 -5.70 -3.91 -28.07
N GLU A 231 -5.27 -4.06 -26.81
CA GLU A 231 -5.83 -5.03 -25.87
C GLU A 231 -6.66 -4.29 -24.79
N PRO A 232 -7.95 -4.62 -24.60
CA PRO A 232 -8.77 -3.98 -23.58
C PRO A 232 -8.24 -4.21 -22.18
N ILE A 233 -8.19 -3.16 -21.36
CA ILE A 233 -7.83 -3.26 -19.95
C ILE A 233 -9.09 -3.44 -19.12
N LYS A 234 -9.17 -4.54 -18.37
CA LYS A 234 -10.25 -4.82 -17.44
C LYS A 234 -9.82 -4.47 -16.02
N MET A 235 -10.67 -3.76 -15.28
CA MET A 235 -10.51 -3.55 -13.85
C MET A 235 -11.68 -4.12 -13.06
N TRP A 236 -11.40 -4.65 -11.87
CA TRP A 236 -12.41 -5.18 -10.96
C TRP A 236 -12.63 -4.21 -9.81
N ILE A 237 -13.88 -3.80 -9.65
CA ILE A 237 -14.31 -2.91 -8.59
C ILE A 237 -14.60 -3.76 -7.38
N MET A 238 -13.90 -3.51 -6.27
CA MET A 238 -14.05 -4.30 -5.06
C MET A 238 -14.42 -3.42 -3.88
N VAL A 239 -15.33 -3.93 -3.05
CA VAL A 239 -15.81 -3.25 -1.84
C VAL A 239 -15.65 -4.17 -0.65
N ARG A 240 -15.17 -3.61 0.45
CA ARG A 240 -15.16 -4.24 1.76
C ARG A 240 -16.11 -3.50 2.67
N GLU A 241 -17.10 -4.20 3.22
CA GLU A 241 -17.95 -3.66 4.28
C GLU A 241 -17.22 -3.70 5.64
N PRO A 242 -17.48 -2.72 6.54
CA PRO A 242 -16.85 -2.71 7.85
C PRO A 242 -17.31 -3.91 8.68
N GLN A 243 -16.37 -4.55 9.37
CA GLN A 243 -16.66 -5.64 10.28
C GLN A 243 -16.76 -5.09 11.70
N GLN A 244 -17.81 -5.46 12.43
CA GLN A 244 -17.90 -5.10 13.85
C GLN A 244 -16.78 -5.81 14.61
N MET A 245 -15.92 -5.03 15.28
CA MET A 245 -15.06 -5.62 16.30
C MET A 245 -15.97 -6.25 17.37
N PRO A 246 -15.73 -7.51 17.80
CA PRO A 246 -16.50 -8.10 18.89
C PRO A 246 -16.41 -7.17 20.08
N ARG A 247 -17.55 -6.66 20.58
CA ARG A 247 -17.56 -5.96 21.87
C ARG A 247 -16.98 -6.94 22.89
N PRO A 248 -15.98 -6.54 23.70
CA PRO A 248 -15.66 -7.34 24.87
C PRO A 248 -16.95 -7.48 25.67
N ALA A 249 -17.38 -8.73 25.90
CA ALA A 249 -18.58 -9.00 26.66
C ALA A 249 -18.50 -8.19 27.96
N CYS A 250 -19.48 -7.34 28.21
CA CYS A 250 -19.57 -6.60 29.45
C CYS A 250 -19.76 -7.65 30.55
N GLY A 251 -18.65 -8.08 31.14
CA GLY A 251 -18.66 -8.89 32.35
C GLY A 251 -19.37 -8.06 33.40
N SER A 252 -20.60 -8.44 33.72
CA SER A 252 -21.34 -7.92 34.85
C SER A 252 -20.47 -8.11 36.09
N ILE A 253 -19.76 -7.06 36.51
CA ILE A 253 -19.20 -6.98 37.86
C ILE A 253 -20.41 -6.85 38.76
N VAL A 254 -20.89 -7.99 39.27
CA VAL A 254 -21.82 -8.01 40.39
C VAL A 254 -21.00 -7.55 41.60
N VAL A 255 -21.11 -6.27 41.93
CA VAL A 255 -20.61 -5.74 43.20
C VAL A 255 -21.52 -6.31 44.29
N SER A 256 -21.07 -7.39 44.92
CA SER A 256 -21.71 -7.90 46.13
C SER A 256 -21.48 -6.88 47.25
N ALA A 257 -22.52 -6.11 47.57
CA ALA A 257 -22.52 -5.22 48.71
C ALA A 257 -22.53 -6.06 49.99
N VAL A 258 -21.39 -6.12 50.68
CA VAL A 258 -21.31 -6.67 52.02
C VAL A 258 -21.93 -5.65 52.98
N SER A 259 -23.15 -5.93 53.44
CA SER A 259 -23.84 -5.15 54.46
C SER A 259 -23.22 -5.47 55.83
N SER A 260 -22.41 -4.55 56.37
CA SER A 260 -22.02 -4.57 57.77
C SER A 260 -23.05 -3.81 58.60
N ALA A 261 -23.91 -4.53 59.30
CA ALA A 261 -24.79 -3.96 60.32
C ALA A 261 -23.98 -3.70 61.59
N VAL A 262 -23.82 -2.42 61.95
CA VAL A 262 -23.42 -1.99 63.29
C VAL A 262 -24.68 -1.90 64.14
N ARG A 263 -24.75 -2.70 65.20
CA ARG A 263 -25.78 -2.60 66.24
C ARG A 263 -25.41 -1.46 67.20
N PHE A 264 -26.38 -0.61 67.51
CA PHE A 264 -26.51 0.05 68.81
C PHE A 264 -27.70 -0.56 69.53
#